data_AF-A0A1H1MR02-F1
#
_entry.id   AF-A0A1H1MR02-F1
#
_cell.length_a   1.000
_cell.length_b   1.000
_cell.length_c   1.000
_cell.angle_alpha   90.00
_cell.angle_beta   90.00
_cell.angle_gamma   90.00
#
_symmetry.space_group_name_H-M   'P 1'
#
loop_
_entity.id
_entity.type
_entity.pdbx_description
1 polymer ?
#
loop_
_entity_poly.entity_id
_entity_poly.type
_entity_poly.pdbx_seq_one_letter_code
_entity_poly.pdbx_strand_id
1 'polypeptide(L)'
;MGTVREPGQGRPAEPDYDDTGDDVPVGPSRFPRIEQDRRLAELAIKAIGQIDPAKLRPNATLYVHIARETLENGLGVARVEDVGPIVSSLVADWLRGCDVTVKPVVDLAADLTPVDSSEIPKAMRERMLLKFPGSIFPFSGVTGRYVDLDHSIPYVPGFPGQTREDNLGPKGRGEHNVTTHGFWRRRQPSPGTHVFRAPHGRVILVNQAGSFDLGSGSFAQTTWHAAAPQVAAS
;
A
#
# COMPACT_ATOMS: atom_id res chain seq x y z
N MET A 1 -59.70 60.95 45.46
CA MET A 1 -59.41 62.29 44.90
C MET A 1 -58.34 62.08 43.85
N GLY A 2 -58.48 62.34 42.55
CA GLY A 2 -59.54 62.88 41.71
C GLY A 2 -59.06 62.71 40.26
N THR A 3 -60.00 62.50 39.35
CA THR A 3 -59.84 62.27 37.90
C THR A 3 -59.34 63.49 37.13
N VAL A 4 -58.70 63.28 35.97
CA VAL A 4 -58.80 64.18 34.79
C VAL A 4 -58.90 63.34 33.51
N ARG A 5 -59.87 63.69 32.65
CA ARG A 5 -60.13 63.20 31.28
C ARG A 5 -59.35 64.04 30.26
N GLU A 6 -59.16 63.53 29.04
CA GLU A 6 -59.32 64.25 27.75
C GLU A 6 -59.54 63.20 26.62
N PRO A 7 -60.18 63.55 25.48
CA PRO A 7 -60.99 62.61 24.67
C PRO A 7 -60.49 62.30 23.23
N GLY A 8 -60.91 61.12 22.76
CA GLY A 8 -61.49 60.77 21.44
C GLY A 8 -60.87 61.27 20.13
N GLN A 9 -60.48 60.31 19.27
CA GLN A 9 -60.48 60.46 17.79
C GLN A 9 -60.61 59.10 17.11
N GLY A 10 -61.66 58.94 16.30
CA GLY A 10 -61.96 57.74 15.52
C GLY A 10 -61.01 57.53 14.34
N ARG A 11 -60.76 56.27 13.99
CA ARG A 11 -59.90 55.87 12.87
C ARG A 11 -60.76 55.40 11.67
N PRO A 12 -60.37 55.68 10.42
CA PRO A 12 -61.26 55.67 9.26
C PRO A 12 -61.43 54.30 8.60
N ALA A 13 -62.46 54.22 7.75
CA ALA A 13 -62.92 53.08 6.97
C ALA A 13 -61.86 52.46 6.04
N GLU A 14 -61.89 51.13 5.92
CA GLU A 14 -61.12 50.35 4.95
C GLU A 14 -61.73 50.46 3.54
N PRO A 15 -60.93 50.65 2.48
CA PRO A 15 -61.43 50.61 1.11
C PRO A 15 -61.47 49.18 0.54
N ASP A 16 -62.61 48.92 -0.12
CA ASP A 16 -62.93 47.98 -1.20
C ASP A 16 -61.76 47.22 -1.85
N TYR A 17 -61.89 45.89 -1.88
CA TYR A 17 -61.11 45.02 -2.75
C TYR A 17 -61.83 44.89 -4.11
N ASP A 18 -61.23 45.47 -5.15
CA ASP A 18 -61.64 45.23 -6.54
C ASP A 18 -61.00 43.92 -7.05
N ASP A 19 -61.86 43.08 -7.60
CA ASP A 19 -61.60 41.78 -8.20
C ASP A 19 -61.17 41.99 -9.65
N THR A 20 -59.87 42.12 -9.87
CA THR A 20 -59.27 41.87 -11.18
C THR A 20 -58.31 40.71 -11.08
N GLY A 21 -58.79 39.55 -11.50
CA GLY A 21 -57.98 38.39 -11.78
C GLY A 21 -56.83 38.74 -12.71
N ASP A 22 -55.62 38.67 -12.18
CA ASP A 22 -54.40 38.60 -12.95
C ASP A 22 -53.86 37.17 -12.83
N ASP A 23 -53.83 36.47 -13.97
CA ASP A 23 -53.15 35.19 -14.14
C ASP A 23 -51.67 35.36 -13.79
N VAL A 24 -51.30 34.97 -12.56
CA VAL A 24 -49.89 34.95 -12.16
C VAL A 24 -49.18 33.84 -12.95
N PRO A 25 -48.14 34.15 -13.74
CA PRO A 25 -47.38 33.12 -14.43
C PRO A 25 -46.73 32.21 -13.39
N VAL A 26 -47.12 30.93 -13.36
CA VAL A 26 -46.46 29.92 -12.52
C VAL A 26 -45.05 29.72 -13.08
N GLY A 27 -44.10 30.50 -12.57
CA GLY A 27 -42.67 30.30 -12.78
C GLY A 27 -42.24 28.93 -12.22
N PRO A 28 -41.08 28.39 -12.66
CA PRO A 28 -40.61 27.09 -12.21
C PRO A 28 -40.49 27.07 -10.67
N SER A 29 -41.14 26.06 -10.05
CA SER A 29 -41.16 25.87 -8.60
C SER A 29 -39.77 26.02 -7.98
N ARG A 30 -39.67 26.88 -6.96
CA ARG A 30 -38.47 27.14 -6.16
C ARG A 30 -38.14 26.03 -5.15
N PHE A 31 -39.02 25.03 -5.00
CA PHE A 31 -38.81 23.86 -4.15
C PHE A 31 -38.55 22.59 -4.99
N PRO A 32 -37.60 21.72 -4.59
CA PRO A 32 -37.32 20.49 -5.31
C PRO A 32 -38.56 19.60 -5.38
N ARG A 33 -38.78 18.96 -6.53
CA ARG A 33 -39.93 18.09 -6.80
C ARG A 33 -39.84 16.84 -5.92
N ILE A 34 -40.47 16.88 -4.76
CA ILE A 34 -40.59 15.77 -3.78
C ILE A 34 -40.95 14.43 -4.47
N GLU A 35 -41.77 14.47 -5.52
CA GLU A 35 -42.19 13.30 -6.31
C GLU A 35 -41.07 12.68 -7.17
N GLN A 36 -40.20 13.53 -7.74
CA GLN A 36 -39.13 13.10 -8.64
C GLN A 36 -38.00 12.46 -7.83
N ASP A 37 -37.70 13.00 -6.65
CA ASP A 37 -36.76 12.41 -5.69
C ASP A 37 -37.29 11.10 -5.11
N ARG A 38 -38.60 11.01 -4.84
CA ARG A 38 -39.25 9.78 -4.37
C ARG A 38 -39.22 8.68 -5.42
N ARG A 39 -39.55 9.00 -6.68
CA ARG A 39 -39.47 8.04 -7.79
C ARG A 39 -38.03 7.60 -8.05
N LEU A 40 -37.06 8.52 -7.95
CA LEU A 40 -35.64 8.19 -8.07
C LEU A 40 -35.19 7.26 -6.94
N ALA A 41 -35.64 7.52 -5.70
CA ALA A 41 -35.35 6.68 -4.54
C ALA A 41 -35.98 5.28 -4.66
N GLU A 42 -37.23 5.18 -5.10
CA GLU A 42 -37.91 3.89 -5.34
C GLU A 42 -37.21 3.08 -6.43
N LEU A 43 -36.80 3.74 -7.52
CA LEU A 43 -36.01 3.11 -8.58
C LEU A 43 -34.62 2.68 -8.09
N ALA A 44 -33.96 3.50 -7.26
CA ALA A 44 -32.67 3.17 -6.66
C ALA A 44 -32.78 1.98 -5.70
N ILE A 45 -33.78 1.94 -4.83
CA ILE A 45 -34.05 0.80 -3.93
C ILE A 45 -34.34 -0.46 -4.72
N LYS A 46 -35.16 -0.38 -5.77
CA LYS A 46 -35.47 -1.52 -6.65
C LYS A 46 -34.23 -2.01 -7.39
N ALA A 47 -33.37 -1.10 -7.86
CA ALA A 47 -32.12 -1.44 -8.51
C ALA A 47 -31.13 -2.10 -7.53
N ILE A 48 -30.95 -1.53 -6.33
CA ILE A 48 -30.10 -2.09 -5.27
C ILE A 48 -30.61 -3.48 -4.85
N GLY A 49 -31.93 -3.64 -4.72
CA GLY A 49 -32.55 -4.93 -4.37
C GLY A 49 -32.41 -6.01 -5.44
N GLN A 50 -32.03 -5.66 -6.67
CA GLN A 50 -31.70 -6.61 -7.74
C GLN A 50 -30.20 -6.96 -7.81
N ILE A 51 -29.35 -6.24 -7.07
CA ILE A 51 -27.93 -6.57 -7.00
C ILE A 51 -27.76 -7.78 -6.09
N ASP A 52 -27.15 -8.84 -6.63
CA ASP A 52 -26.68 -9.96 -5.82
C ASP A 52 -25.74 -9.44 -4.72
N PRO A 53 -26.11 -9.57 -3.42
CA PRO A 53 -25.30 -9.07 -2.31
C PRO A 53 -23.87 -9.63 -2.30
N ALA A 54 -23.64 -10.82 -2.89
CA ALA A 54 -22.30 -11.37 -3.03
C ALA A 54 -21.38 -10.48 -3.88
N LYS A 55 -21.92 -9.75 -4.87
CA LYS A 55 -21.18 -8.81 -5.73
C LYS A 55 -20.79 -7.51 -5.02
N LEU A 56 -21.38 -7.24 -3.86
CA LEU A 56 -21.11 -6.05 -3.06
C LEU A 56 -20.11 -6.33 -1.92
N ARG A 57 -19.64 -7.58 -1.79
CA ARG A 57 -18.63 -7.93 -0.78
C ARG A 57 -17.34 -7.13 -1.05
N PRO A 58 -16.74 -6.51 -0.02
CA PRO A 58 -15.49 -5.80 -0.19
C PRO A 58 -14.36 -6.79 -0.51
N ASN A 59 -13.45 -6.38 -1.39
CA ASN A 59 -12.24 -7.14 -1.67
C ASN A 59 -11.14 -6.75 -0.69
N ALA A 60 -10.45 -7.75 -0.14
CA ALA A 60 -9.24 -7.57 0.67
C ALA A 60 -8.14 -8.48 0.11
N THR A 61 -6.88 -8.04 0.18
CA THR A 61 -5.71 -8.85 -0.18
C THR A 61 -4.88 -9.09 1.07
N LEU A 62 -4.67 -10.37 1.41
CA LEU A 62 -3.83 -10.79 2.51
C LEU A 62 -2.54 -11.41 1.96
N TYR A 63 -1.40 -10.92 2.42
CA TYR A 63 -0.11 -11.52 2.12
C TYR A 63 0.33 -12.36 3.30
N VAL A 64 0.41 -13.67 3.07
CA VAL A 64 0.71 -14.65 4.11
C VAL A 64 1.95 -15.44 3.71
N HIS A 65 2.99 -15.36 4.53
CA HIS A 65 4.18 -16.19 4.42
C HIS A 65 4.04 -17.38 5.36
N ILE A 66 4.03 -18.58 4.79
CA ILE A 66 3.84 -19.83 5.52
C ILE A 66 5.04 -20.73 5.22
N ALA A 67 5.67 -21.27 6.27
CA ALA A 67 6.71 -22.28 6.11
C ALA A 67 6.10 -23.57 5.54
N ARG A 68 6.86 -24.32 4.72
CA ARG A 68 6.38 -25.55 4.07
C ARG A 68 5.81 -26.53 5.11
N GLU A 69 6.50 -26.70 6.23
CA GLU A 69 6.13 -27.62 7.30
C GLU A 69 4.80 -27.21 7.96
N THR A 70 4.54 -25.91 8.09
CA THR A 70 3.26 -25.40 8.61
C THR A 70 2.13 -25.64 7.61
N LEU A 71 2.41 -25.51 6.31
CA LEU A 71 1.44 -25.77 5.26
C LEU A 71 1.08 -27.26 5.17
N GLU A 72 2.07 -28.15 5.30
CA GLU A 72 1.89 -29.60 5.23
C GLU A 72 1.19 -30.16 6.48
N ASN A 73 1.54 -29.67 7.67
CA ASN A 73 0.98 -30.18 8.94
C ASN A 73 -0.30 -29.44 9.37
N GLY A 74 -0.64 -28.32 8.72
CA GLY A 74 -1.79 -27.47 9.05
C GLY A 74 -1.66 -26.64 10.34
N LEU A 75 -0.60 -26.86 11.12
CA LEU A 75 -0.35 -26.21 12.41
C LEU A 75 1.03 -25.55 12.41
N GLY A 76 1.06 -24.28 12.82
CA GLY A 76 2.30 -23.53 12.94
C GLY A 76 2.06 -22.02 12.94
N VAL A 77 3.12 -21.27 12.69
CA VAL A 77 3.10 -19.80 12.66
C VAL A 77 3.21 -19.34 11.21
N ALA A 78 2.26 -18.52 10.78
CA ALA A 78 2.32 -17.74 9.56
C ALA A 78 2.76 -16.32 9.88
N ARG A 79 3.42 -15.65 8.93
CA ARG A 79 3.65 -14.20 9.01
C ARG A 79 2.72 -13.50 8.05
N VAL A 80 1.90 -12.60 8.59
CA VAL A 80 0.97 -11.79 7.84
C VAL A 80 1.56 -10.39 7.71
N GLU A 81 1.65 -9.85 6.49
CA GLU A 81 2.12 -8.48 6.29
C GLU A 81 1.26 -7.47 7.07
N ASP A 82 1.87 -6.41 7.59
CA ASP A 82 1.27 -5.36 8.44
C ASP A 82 0.65 -5.82 9.79
N VAL A 83 0.58 -7.13 10.05
CA VAL A 83 0.06 -7.69 11.31
C VAL A 83 1.15 -8.39 12.13
N GLY A 84 2.05 -9.12 11.46
CA GLY A 84 3.14 -9.87 12.09
C GLY A 84 2.87 -11.38 12.21
N PRO A 85 3.54 -12.07 13.16
CA PRO A 85 3.39 -13.52 13.35
C PRO A 85 2.01 -13.88 13.92
N ILE A 86 1.30 -14.80 13.25
CA ILE A 86 -0.05 -15.25 13.59
C ILE A 86 -0.12 -16.77 13.48
N VAL A 87 -0.88 -17.43 14.36
CA VAL A 87 -1.12 -18.88 14.27
C VAL A 87 -1.88 -19.19 12.99
N SER A 88 -1.45 -20.21 12.23
CA SER A 88 -2.02 -20.57 10.93
C SER A 88 -3.54 -20.79 10.96
N SER A 89 -4.06 -21.38 12.05
CA SER A 89 -5.49 -21.61 12.25
C SER A 89 -6.29 -20.31 12.35
N LEU A 90 -5.75 -19.27 12.99
CA LEU A 90 -6.43 -17.97 13.08
C LEU A 90 -6.52 -17.30 11.71
N VAL A 91 -5.48 -17.43 10.87
CA VAL A 91 -5.53 -16.95 9.48
C VAL A 91 -6.61 -17.70 8.70
N ALA A 92 -6.70 -19.03 8.85
CA ALA A 92 -7.74 -19.83 8.23
C ALA A 92 -9.15 -19.43 8.71
N ASP A 93 -9.30 -19.07 9.98
CA ASP A 93 -10.56 -18.57 10.54
C ASP A 93 -10.97 -17.20 9.97
N TRP A 94 -10.03 -16.28 9.73
CA TRP A 94 -10.32 -15.01 9.06
C TRP A 94 -10.84 -15.18 7.63
N LEU A 95 -10.34 -16.20 6.93
CA LEU A 95 -10.72 -16.50 5.55
C LEU A 95 -12.01 -17.34 5.46
N ARG A 96 -12.56 -17.79 6.59
CA ARG A 96 -13.75 -18.63 6.64
C ARG A 96 -14.97 -17.87 6.12
N GLY A 97 -15.63 -18.43 5.11
CA GLY A 97 -16.82 -17.83 4.49
C GLY A 97 -16.51 -16.70 3.49
N CYS A 98 -15.23 -16.44 3.20
CA CYS A 98 -14.79 -15.58 2.11
C CYS A 98 -14.66 -16.36 0.81
N ASP A 99 -14.88 -15.67 -0.32
CA ASP A 99 -14.54 -16.19 -1.65
C ASP A 99 -13.04 -15.97 -1.89
N VAL A 100 -12.22 -16.97 -1.59
CA VAL A 100 -10.75 -16.85 -1.59
C VAL A 100 -10.17 -17.16 -2.97
N THR A 101 -9.44 -16.20 -3.55
CA THR A 101 -8.57 -16.44 -4.70
C THR A 101 -7.13 -16.62 -4.21
N VAL A 102 -6.61 -17.85 -4.27
CA VAL A 102 -5.19 -18.11 -4.00
C VAL A 102 -4.39 -17.77 -5.25
N LYS A 103 -3.55 -16.75 -5.16
CA LYS A 103 -2.54 -16.49 -6.19
C LYS A 103 -1.37 -17.43 -5.92
N PRO A 104 -0.97 -18.30 -6.88
CA PRO A 104 0.25 -19.07 -6.71
C PRO A 104 1.40 -18.09 -6.47
N VAL A 105 2.34 -18.48 -5.60
CA VAL A 105 3.59 -17.74 -5.43
C VAL A 105 4.12 -17.49 -6.83
N VAL A 106 4.24 -16.22 -7.21
CA VAL A 106 4.79 -15.81 -8.51
C VAL A 106 6.00 -16.67 -8.76
N ASP A 107 6.10 -17.34 -9.90
CA ASP A 107 7.26 -18.19 -10.19
C ASP A 107 8.53 -17.36 -9.92
N LEU A 108 9.20 -17.71 -8.82
CA LEU A 108 10.36 -17.01 -8.32
C LEU A 108 11.59 -17.39 -9.14
N ALA A 109 11.53 -18.46 -9.93
CA ALA A 109 12.56 -18.88 -10.86
C ALA A 109 12.40 -18.26 -12.25
N ALA A 110 11.25 -17.66 -12.57
CA ALA A 110 11.10 -16.93 -13.81
C ALA A 110 11.95 -15.64 -13.78
N ASP A 111 12.90 -15.50 -14.70
CA ASP A 111 13.65 -14.27 -14.86
C ASP A 111 12.70 -13.13 -15.28
N LEU A 112 12.75 -11.99 -14.58
CA LEU A 112 12.14 -10.78 -15.11
C LEU A 112 13.09 -10.19 -16.13
N THR A 113 12.55 -9.87 -17.31
CA THR A 113 13.28 -9.08 -18.29
C THR A 113 13.78 -7.80 -17.62
N PRO A 114 15.11 -7.55 -17.63
CA PRO A 114 15.67 -6.30 -17.15
C PRO A 114 15.03 -5.10 -17.84
N VAL A 115 14.93 -3.97 -17.12
CA VAL A 115 14.33 -2.74 -17.65
C VAL A 115 15.36 -1.61 -17.71
N ASP A 116 15.24 -0.80 -18.75
CA ASP A 116 16.15 0.31 -19.06
C ASP A 116 15.73 1.63 -18.38
N SER A 117 15.05 1.55 -17.24
CA SER A 117 14.58 2.71 -16.46
C SER A 117 15.02 2.57 -15.00
N SER A 118 15.32 3.68 -14.33
CA SER A 118 15.53 3.69 -12.88
C SER A 118 14.25 3.39 -12.10
N GLU A 119 13.08 3.64 -12.70
CA GLU A 119 11.79 3.30 -12.09
C GLU A 119 11.55 1.79 -12.16
N ILE A 120 11.13 1.21 -11.04
CA ILE A 120 10.95 -0.23 -10.91
C ILE A 120 9.49 -0.57 -11.23
N PRO A 121 9.21 -1.37 -12.27
CA PRO A 121 7.85 -1.72 -12.64
C PRO A 121 7.10 -2.42 -11.50
N LYS A 122 5.79 -2.18 -11.41
CA LYS A 122 4.92 -2.73 -10.35
C LYS A 122 5.05 -4.26 -10.20
N ALA A 123 5.15 -4.99 -11.31
CA ALA A 123 5.30 -6.45 -11.28
C ALA A 123 6.65 -6.90 -10.68
N MET A 124 7.73 -6.18 -10.98
CA MET A 124 9.04 -6.42 -10.39
C MET A 124 9.03 -6.07 -8.90
N ARG A 125 8.41 -4.95 -8.54
CA ARG A 125 8.25 -4.55 -7.14
C ARG A 125 7.51 -5.60 -6.33
N GLU A 126 6.37 -6.08 -6.85
CA GLU A 126 5.57 -7.14 -6.24
C GLU A 126 6.41 -8.39 -5.98
N ARG A 127 7.16 -8.86 -6.99
CA ARG A 127 8.02 -10.04 -6.87
C ARG A 127 9.13 -9.85 -5.84
N MET A 128 9.81 -8.71 -5.85
CA MET A 128 10.87 -8.42 -4.89
C MET A 128 10.35 -8.46 -3.45
N LEU A 129 9.17 -7.90 -3.18
CA LEU A 129 8.58 -7.89 -1.84
C LEU A 129 8.06 -9.27 -1.41
N LEU A 130 7.61 -10.10 -2.35
CA LEU A 130 7.26 -11.50 -2.06
C LEU A 130 8.50 -12.34 -1.71
N LYS A 131 9.64 -12.10 -2.37
CA LYS A 131 10.93 -12.76 -2.08
C LYS A 131 11.55 -12.27 -0.78
N PHE A 132 11.51 -10.96 -0.58
CA PHE A 132 12.17 -10.26 0.50
C PHE A 132 11.13 -9.40 1.24
N PRO A 133 10.42 -9.98 2.24
CA PRO A 133 9.29 -9.31 2.92
C PRO A 133 9.70 -8.14 3.83
N GLY A 134 10.99 -7.81 3.86
CA GLY A 134 11.53 -6.71 4.64
C GLY A 134 12.90 -6.29 4.15
N SER A 135 13.48 -5.33 4.85
CA SER A 135 14.77 -4.75 4.49
C SER A 135 15.87 -5.81 4.49
N ILE A 136 16.74 -5.71 3.48
CA ILE A 136 17.99 -6.46 3.39
C ILE A 136 19.12 -5.82 4.20
N PHE A 137 18.89 -4.69 4.87
CA PHE A 137 19.92 -4.04 5.67
C PHE A 137 20.24 -4.90 6.92
N PRO A 138 21.52 -5.02 7.32
CA PRO A 138 21.91 -5.87 8.43
C PRO A 138 21.09 -5.64 9.71
N PHE A 139 20.53 -6.72 10.24
CA PHE A 139 19.74 -6.73 11.49
C PHE A 139 18.51 -5.80 11.49
N SER A 140 18.04 -5.37 10.32
CA SER A 140 16.85 -4.55 10.23
C SER A 140 15.58 -5.32 10.63
N GLY A 141 14.72 -4.66 11.39
CA GLY A 141 13.36 -5.10 11.67
C GLY A 141 12.31 -4.49 10.74
N VAL A 142 12.72 -3.66 9.77
CA VAL A 142 11.79 -2.98 8.85
C VAL A 142 11.20 -3.99 7.88
N THR A 143 9.88 -4.12 7.88
CA THR A 143 9.13 -5.05 7.02
C THR A 143 7.99 -4.33 6.29
N GLY A 144 7.33 -5.07 5.39
CA GLY A 144 6.13 -4.60 4.69
C GLY A 144 6.43 -3.86 3.40
N ARG A 145 5.37 -3.37 2.77
CA ARG A 145 5.41 -2.88 1.37
C ARG A 145 5.86 -1.44 1.21
N TYR A 146 6.15 -0.75 2.31
CA TYR A 146 6.58 0.67 2.32
C TYR A 146 8.09 0.84 2.15
N VAL A 147 8.85 -0.25 2.10
CA VAL A 147 10.29 -0.20 1.81
C VAL A 147 10.55 0.24 0.37
N ASP A 148 11.65 0.97 0.20
CA ASP A 148 12.14 1.39 -1.10
C ASP A 148 12.96 0.23 -1.71
N LEU A 149 12.84 0.00 -3.02
CA LEU A 149 13.71 -0.94 -3.72
C LEU A 149 14.90 -0.15 -4.27
N ASP A 150 16.09 -0.53 -3.84
CA ASP A 150 17.32 0.25 -4.05
C ASP A 150 18.32 -0.53 -4.90
N HIS A 151 18.96 0.15 -5.87
CA HIS A 151 19.92 -0.48 -6.77
C HIS A 151 21.26 -0.75 -6.09
N SER A 152 21.73 -2.00 -6.08
CA SER A 152 23.04 -2.40 -5.54
C SER A 152 24.21 -1.74 -6.26
N ILE A 153 24.12 -1.66 -7.58
CA ILE A 153 24.96 -0.91 -8.50
C ILE A 153 24.09 0.25 -9.00
N PRO A 154 24.45 1.52 -8.71
CA PRO A 154 23.65 2.67 -9.09
C PRO A 154 23.31 2.67 -10.58
N TYR A 155 22.05 3.00 -10.90
CA TYR A 155 21.59 3.17 -12.27
C TYR A 155 22.33 4.32 -12.96
N VAL A 156 22.79 4.08 -14.19
CA VAL A 156 23.49 5.04 -15.06
C VAL A 156 22.70 5.23 -16.35
N PRO A 157 22.14 6.42 -16.64
CA PRO A 157 21.40 6.66 -17.88
C PRO A 157 22.18 6.24 -19.13
N GLY A 158 21.49 5.63 -20.10
CA GLY A 158 22.07 5.20 -21.37
C GLY A 158 22.68 3.79 -21.39
N PHE A 159 22.74 3.10 -20.25
CA PHE A 159 23.12 1.68 -20.19
C PHE A 159 21.87 0.79 -20.00
N PRO A 160 21.67 -0.25 -20.82
CA PRO A 160 20.50 -1.11 -20.70
C PRO A 160 20.64 -2.14 -19.56
N GLY A 161 19.52 -2.73 -19.16
CA GLY A 161 19.43 -3.91 -18.30
C GLY A 161 19.83 -3.71 -16.84
N GLN A 162 19.79 -2.47 -16.35
CA GLN A 162 20.28 -2.14 -14.99
C GLN A 162 19.25 -2.41 -13.89
N THR A 163 17.97 -2.28 -14.20
CA THR A 163 16.89 -2.58 -13.26
C THR A 163 16.48 -4.02 -13.42
N ARG A 164 17.03 -4.86 -12.54
CA ARG A 164 16.86 -6.30 -12.52
C ARG A 164 17.03 -6.82 -11.10
N GLU A 165 16.50 -8.00 -10.84
CA GLU A 165 16.43 -8.58 -9.49
C GLU A 165 17.81 -8.71 -8.82
N ASP A 166 18.84 -9.12 -9.56
CA ASP A 166 20.21 -9.27 -9.04
C ASP A 166 20.89 -7.94 -8.66
N ASN A 167 20.23 -6.82 -8.98
CA ASN A 167 20.71 -5.47 -8.71
C ASN A 167 19.75 -4.69 -7.81
N LEU A 168 18.73 -5.31 -7.23
CA LEU A 168 17.75 -4.65 -6.37
C LEU A 168 17.72 -5.28 -4.98
N GLY A 169 17.44 -4.46 -3.97
CA GLY A 169 17.14 -4.93 -2.62
C GLY A 169 16.22 -3.97 -1.87
N PRO A 170 15.19 -4.48 -1.15
CA PRO A 170 14.32 -3.66 -0.31
C PRO A 170 15.07 -3.07 0.88
N LYS A 171 14.76 -1.82 1.19
CA LYS A 171 15.48 -1.06 2.21
C LYS A 171 14.61 0.05 2.79
N GLY A 172 14.70 0.25 4.10
CA GLY A 172 14.05 1.37 4.77
C GLY A 172 14.73 2.69 4.41
N ARG A 173 13.99 3.81 4.50
CA ARG A 173 14.51 5.13 4.13
C ARG A 173 15.73 5.56 4.95
N GLY A 174 15.77 5.26 6.25
CA GLY A 174 16.93 5.55 7.09
C GLY A 174 18.18 4.78 6.67
N GLU A 175 17.99 3.52 6.29
CA GLU A 175 19.06 2.64 5.81
C GLU A 175 19.56 3.09 4.44
N HIS A 176 18.64 3.57 3.58
CA HIS A 176 18.99 4.19 2.31
C HIS A 176 19.95 5.36 2.55
N ASN A 177 19.57 6.26 3.44
CA ASN A 177 20.38 7.43 3.75
C ASN A 177 21.79 7.09 4.25
N VAL A 178 21.97 6.10 5.13
CA VAL A 178 23.31 5.74 5.62
C VAL A 178 24.18 5.02 4.59
N THR A 179 23.58 4.46 3.53
CA THR A 179 24.33 3.86 2.41
C THR A 179 24.67 4.89 1.35
N THR A 180 23.75 5.82 1.06
CA THR A 180 23.94 6.85 0.03
C THR A 180 24.82 7.99 0.53
N HIS A 181 24.59 8.46 1.76
CA HIS A 181 25.27 9.62 2.34
C HIS A 181 26.23 9.22 3.48
N GLY A 182 26.08 8.03 4.03
CA GLY A 182 27.03 7.49 5.01
C GLY A 182 28.11 6.64 4.34
N PHE A 183 29.03 6.13 5.15
CA PHE A 183 30.13 5.29 4.67
C PHE A 183 29.81 3.79 4.64
N TRP A 184 28.53 3.42 4.77
CA TRP A 184 28.11 2.04 4.56
C TRP A 184 28.21 1.68 3.08
N ARG A 185 28.80 0.53 2.80
CA ARG A 185 28.90 0.00 1.43
C ARG A 185 28.16 -1.32 1.32
N ARG A 186 27.58 -1.59 0.16
CA ARG A 186 26.87 -2.83 -0.17
C ARG A 186 27.47 -3.45 -1.43
N ARG A 187 27.45 -4.78 -1.48
CA ARG A 187 27.71 -5.61 -2.67
C ARG A 187 26.65 -6.72 -2.73
N GLN A 188 26.32 -7.17 -3.93
CA GLN A 188 25.33 -8.23 -4.17
C GLN A 188 25.93 -9.27 -5.11
N PRO A 189 26.69 -10.27 -4.59
CA PRO A 189 27.35 -11.28 -5.42
C PRO A 189 26.38 -12.23 -6.13
N SER A 190 25.16 -12.37 -5.62
CA SER A 190 24.09 -13.14 -6.24
C SER A 190 22.73 -12.60 -5.82
N PRO A 191 21.64 -12.89 -6.56
CA PRO A 191 20.28 -12.54 -6.16
C PRO A 191 19.99 -12.94 -4.71
N GLY A 192 19.48 -12.00 -3.92
CA GLY A 192 19.13 -12.21 -2.51
C GLY A 192 20.29 -12.32 -1.52
N THR A 193 21.55 -12.35 -1.98
CA THR A 193 22.73 -12.35 -1.10
C THR A 193 23.41 -10.99 -1.13
N HIS A 194 23.53 -10.35 0.04
CA HIS A 194 24.11 -9.02 0.17
C HIS A 194 25.27 -9.05 1.16
N VAL A 195 26.35 -8.35 0.83
CA VAL A 195 27.49 -8.16 1.72
C VAL A 195 27.59 -6.67 2.01
N PHE A 196 27.44 -6.31 3.28
CA PHE A 196 27.56 -4.95 3.77
C PHE A 196 28.91 -4.76 4.44
N ARG A 197 29.49 -3.57 4.28
CA ARG A 197 30.66 -3.12 5.01
C ARG A 197 30.34 -1.83 5.76
N ALA A 198 30.40 -1.90 7.08
CA ALA A 198 30.21 -0.76 7.96
C ALA A 198 31.38 0.24 7.83
N PRO A 199 31.21 1.51 8.23
CA PRO A 199 32.26 2.53 8.17
C PRO A 199 33.58 2.10 8.85
N HIS A 200 33.51 1.39 9.97
CA HIS A 200 34.67 0.88 10.72
C HIS A 200 35.18 -0.48 10.20
N GLY A 201 34.81 -0.89 8.99
CA GLY A 201 35.36 -2.07 8.32
C GLY A 201 34.78 -3.42 8.73
N ARG A 202 33.75 -3.47 9.58
CA ARG A 202 33.04 -4.71 9.90
C ARG A 202 32.19 -5.16 8.72
N VAL A 203 32.19 -6.45 8.42
CA VAL A 203 31.51 -7.04 7.26
C VAL A 203 30.36 -7.91 7.74
N ILE A 204 29.20 -7.73 7.14
CA ILE A 204 27.98 -8.47 7.50
C ILE A 204 27.38 -9.05 6.22
N LEU A 205 27.14 -10.35 6.23
CA LEU A 205 26.46 -11.08 5.16
C LEU A 205 24.96 -11.13 5.49
N VAL A 206 24.11 -10.80 4.52
CA VAL A 206 22.66 -10.87 4.66
C VAL A 206 22.09 -11.69 3.51
N ASN A 207 21.34 -12.74 3.85
CA ASN A 207 20.60 -13.55 2.89
C ASN A 207 19.32 -14.11 3.55
N GLN A 208 18.63 -15.02 2.86
CA GLN A 208 17.39 -15.66 3.35
C GLN A 208 17.55 -16.41 4.68
N ALA A 209 18.76 -16.84 5.04
CA ALA A 209 19.02 -17.50 6.32
C ALA A 209 19.23 -16.51 7.48
N GLY A 210 19.40 -15.22 7.17
CA GLY A 210 19.51 -14.14 8.16
C GLY A 210 20.70 -13.22 7.92
N SER A 211 21.08 -12.49 8.98
CA SER A 211 22.25 -11.62 9.02
C SER A 211 23.38 -12.28 9.81
N PHE A 212 24.55 -12.39 9.21
CA PHE A 212 25.74 -13.03 9.77
C PHE A 212 26.86 -12.00 9.86
N ASP A 213 27.24 -11.67 11.09
CA ASP A 213 28.35 -10.78 11.37
C ASP A 213 29.68 -11.54 11.20
N LEU A 214 30.47 -11.16 10.21
CA LEU A 214 31.75 -11.79 9.91
C LEU A 214 32.90 -11.12 10.67
N GLY A 215 32.64 -10.02 11.39
CA GLY A 215 33.65 -9.23 12.07
C GLY A 215 34.46 -8.34 11.11
N SER A 216 35.69 -8.00 11.50
CA SER A 216 36.58 -7.12 10.73
C SER A 216 37.90 -7.79 10.29
N GLY A 217 38.11 -9.06 10.64
CA GLY A 217 39.34 -9.80 10.38
C GLY A 217 39.58 -10.15 8.92
N SER A 218 40.64 -10.92 8.65
CA SER A 218 41.03 -11.31 7.29
C SER A 218 39.91 -12.02 6.53
N PHE A 219 39.22 -12.97 7.18
CA PHE A 219 38.06 -13.66 6.59
C PHE A 219 36.97 -12.69 6.13
N ALA A 220 36.58 -11.75 6.99
CA ALA A 220 35.60 -10.71 6.67
C ALA A 220 36.01 -9.88 5.45
N GLN A 221 37.26 -9.40 5.41
CA GLN A 221 37.73 -8.60 4.28
C GLN A 221 37.82 -9.43 3.00
N THR A 222 38.28 -10.68 3.07
CA THR A 222 38.31 -11.59 1.90
C THR A 222 36.91 -11.79 1.34
N THR A 223 35.91 -12.03 2.18
CA THR A 223 34.51 -12.16 1.75
C THR A 223 34.00 -10.87 1.11
N TRP A 224 34.31 -9.70 1.70
CA TRP A 224 33.97 -8.41 1.10
C TRP A 224 34.57 -8.26 -0.30
N HIS A 225 35.87 -8.56 -0.46
CA HIS A 225 36.57 -8.45 -1.75
C HIS A 225 36.02 -9.43 -2.79
N ALA A 226 35.77 -10.68 -2.42
CA ALA A 226 35.20 -11.70 -3.29
C ALA A 226 33.77 -11.33 -3.75
N ALA A 227 33.03 -10.56 -2.97
CA ALA A 227 31.69 -10.09 -3.33
C ALA A 227 31.69 -8.92 -4.31
N ALA A 228 32.84 -8.46 -4.82
CA ALA A 228 32.88 -7.40 -5.82
C ALA A 228 32.02 -7.77 -7.03
N PRO A 229 31.24 -6.85 -7.60
CA PRO A 229 30.50 -7.13 -8.82
C PRO A 229 31.50 -7.54 -9.91
N GLN A 230 31.24 -8.67 -10.55
CA GLN A 230 31.99 -9.06 -11.74
C GLN A 230 31.60 -8.09 -12.86
N VAL A 231 32.57 -7.41 -13.43
CA VAL A 231 32.34 -6.63 -14.66
C VAL A 231 32.00 -7.67 -15.72
N ALA A 232 30.77 -7.66 -16.22
CA ALA A 232 30.39 -8.50 -17.35
C ALA A 232 31.34 -8.14 -18.51
N ALA A 233 32.12 -9.11 -18.97
CA ALA A 233 32.88 -8.97 -20.19
C ALA A 233 31.86 -8.76 -21.33
N SER A 234 31.96 -7.60 -21.98
CA SER A 234 31.14 -7.18 -23.13
C SER A 234 31.15 -8.18 -24.27
#